data_AF-A0A7Y8LAV9-F1
#
_entry.id   AF-A0A7Y8LAV9-F1
#
_cell.length_a   1.000
_cell.length_b   1.000
_cell.length_c   1.000
_cell.angle_alpha   90.00
_cell.angle_beta   90.00
_cell.angle_gamma   90.00
#
_symmetry.space_group_name_H-M   'P 1'
#
loop_
_entity.id
_entity.type
_entity.pdbx_description
1 polymer ?
#
loop_
_entity_poly.entity_id
_entity_poly.type
_entity_poly.pdbx_seq_one_letter_code
_entity_poly.pdbx_strand_id
1 'polypeptide(L)'
;MKIGNKDIFKLKLTALTPIHIGTGEDFEPTNYVCDYITDKNGQKKDRLFEFREVDFIKALNKTKKAEFMRLVNDTHEYARFKLYDFIYKNREIAKKVAFNNIQVLEEVAKEYHSKIGKVVQKEGKGKNVFNDFFISRTFYNHDQKLAIIPGSSIKGSISTAYQEFYFKKLGDYEKVKELFLKPDDKNIFKNFLVSDTKNISQST
;
A
#
# COMPACT_ATOMS: atom_id res chain seq x y z
N MET A 1 32.30 9.55 -4.60
CA MET A 1 32.90 8.66 -5.65
C MET A 1 32.67 9.34 -6.98
N LYS A 2 33.64 9.34 -7.90
CA LYS A 2 33.41 9.86 -9.26
C LYS A 2 33.23 8.69 -10.23
N ILE A 3 32.23 8.75 -11.09
CA ILE A 3 32.09 7.85 -12.26
C ILE A 3 32.04 8.75 -13.49
N GLY A 4 33.11 8.73 -14.30
CA GLY A 4 33.32 9.72 -15.35
C GLY A 4 33.34 11.14 -14.76
N ASN A 5 32.56 12.05 -15.36
CA ASN A 5 32.43 13.46 -14.94
C ASN A 5 31.31 13.70 -13.90
N LYS A 6 30.81 12.66 -13.22
CA LYS A 6 29.71 12.77 -12.25
C LYS A 6 30.17 12.55 -10.82
N ASP A 7 29.74 13.44 -9.93
CA ASP A 7 29.87 13.26 -8.49
C ASP A 7 28.75 12.38 -7.94
N ILE A 8 29.13 11.39 -7.12
CA ILE A 8 28.20 10.45 -6.49
C ILE A 8 28.20 10.66 -4.99
N PHE A 9 26.99 10.89 -4.48
CA PHE A 9 26.67 11.03 -3.08
C PHE A 9 25.88 9.81 -2.61
N LYS A 10 26.20 9.29 -1.42
CA LYS A 10 25.42 8.23 -0.77
C LYS A 10 24.55 8.87 0.29
N LEU A 11 23.24 8.79 0.12
CA LEU A 11 22.26 9.28 1.08
C LEU A 11 21.80 8.12 1.96
N LYS A 12 21.81 8.35 3.28
CA LYS A 12 21.19 7.44 4.26
C LYS A 12 19.91 8.10 4.76
N LEU A 13 18.78 7.45 4.56
CA LEU A 13 17.48 7.92 5.00
C LEU A 13 17.07 7.15 6.26
N THR A 14 16.56 7.86 7.25
CA THR A 14 15.94 7.30 8.46
C THR A 14 14.52 7.84 8.54
N ALA A 15 13.53 6.94 8.51
CA ALA A 15 12.14 7.33 8.72
C ALA A 15 11.95 7.70 10.20
N LEU A 16 11.49 8.93 10.45
CA LEU A 16 11.13 9.40 11.80
C LEU A 16 9.63 9.22 12.09
N THR A 17 8.84 9.03 11.04
CA THR A 17 7.40 8.80 11.07
C THR A 17 7.06 7.74 10.01
N PRO A 18 5.86 7.13 10.05
CA PRO A 18 5.39 6.28 8.96
C PRO A 18 5.42 7.00 7.61
N ILE A 19 5.97 6.34 6.59
CA ILE A 19 6.05 6.86 5.22
C ILE A 19 5.21 5.96 4.32
N HIS A 20 4.28 6.56 3.58
CA HIS A 20 3.54 5.89 2.52
C HIS A 20 3.84 6.56 1.18
N ILE A 21 4.22 5.75 0.20
CA ILE A 21 4.37 6.16 -1.20
C ILE A 21 3.43 5.27 -1.99
N GLY A 22 2.32 5.84 -2.47
CA GLY A 22 1.26 5.07 -3.10
C GLY A 22 1.60 4.59 -4.50
N THR A 23 0.97 3.49 -4.90
CA THR A 23 0.91 3.01 -6.29
C THR A 23 -0.30 3.56 -7.05
N GLY A 24 -1.30 4.09 -6.34
CA GLY A 24 -2.64 4.36 -6.88
C GLY A 24 -3.58 3.16 -6.83
N GLU A 25 -3.12 2.01 -6.33
CA GLU A 25 -3.91 0.80 -6.13
C GLU A 25 -4.19 0.58 -4.63
N ASP A 26 -5.26 -0.15 -4.33
CA ASP A 26 -5.64 -0.53 -2.97
C ASP A 26 -5.64 -2.07 -2.81
N PHE A 27 -5.43 -2.54 -1.59
CA PHE A 27 -5.92 -3.85 -1.17
C PHE A 27 -7.42 -3.73 -0.96
N GLU A 28 -8.17 -4.63 -1.57
CA GLU A 28 -9.61 -4.70 -1.46
C GLU A 28 -9.99 -5.84 -0.52
N PRO A 29 -11.03 -5.72 0.32
CA PRO A 29 -11.47 -6.81 1.21
C PRO A 29 -11.91 -8.09 0.47
N THR A 30 -11.89 -8.09 -0.86
CA THR A 30 -12.10 -9.22 -1.76
C THR A 30 -10.81 -9.94 -2.18
N ASN A 31 -9.64 -9.33 -2.00
CA ASN A 31 -8.33 -9.84 -2.43
C ASN A 31 -7.28 -9.92 -1.29
N TYR A 32 -7.70 -9.67 -0.05
CA TYR A 32 -6.89 -9.96 1.11
C TYR A 32 -7.70 -10.47 2.31
N VAL A 33 -7.01 -11.17 3.22
CA VAL A 33 -7.50 -11.45 4.58
C VAL A 33 -6.41 -11.17 5.59
N CYS A 34 -6.74 -10.59 6.75
CA CYS A 34 -5.82 -10.60 7.89
C CYS A 34 -6.07 -11.85 8.73
N ASP A 35 -4.99 -12.56 9.05
CA ASP A 35 -4.98 -13.70 9.95
C ASP A 35 -3.57 -13.90 10.52
N TYR A 36 -3.39 -14.82 11.44
CA TYR A 36 -2.08 -15.06 12.04
C TYR A 36 -1.27 -16.15 11.34
N ILE A 37 0.05 -15.99 11.38
CA ILE A 37 1.02 -17.08 11.30
C ILE A 37 1.51 -17.44 12.71
N THR A 38 1.84 -18.70 12.93
CA THR A 38 2.53 -19.13 14.15
C THR A 38 4.01 -19.30 13.83
N ASP A 39 4.85 -18.58 14.54
CA ASP A 39 6.30 -18.70 14.37
C ASP A 39 6.86 -19.99 15.01
N LYS A 40 8.16 -20.23 14.83
CA LYS A 40 8.86 -21.40 15.37
C LYS A 40 8.80 -21.52 16.90
N ASN A 41 8.48 -20.44 17.61
CA ASN A 41 8.38 -20.39 19.06
C ASN A 41 6.92 -20.49 19.55
N GLY A 42 5.97 -20.71 18.64
CA GLY A 42 4.54 -20.77 18.96
C GLY A 42 3.85 -19.41 19.07
N GLN A 43 4.54 -18.29 18.80
CA GLN A 43 3.94 -16.96 18.88
C GLN A 43 3.10 -16.67 17.63
N LYS A 44 1.91 -16.11 17.83
CA LYS A 44 1.03 -15.67 16.75
C LYS A 44 1.39 -14.25 16.33
N LYS A 45 1.59 -14.04 15.03
CA LYS A 45 1.81 -12.71 14.43
C LYS A 45 0.82 -12.52 13.30
N ASP A 46 0.06 -11.43 13.36
CA ASP A 46 -0.90 -11.08 12.31
C ASP A 46 -0.19 -10.68 11.01
N ARG A 47 -0.75 -11.19 9.92
CA ARG A 47 -0.30 -10.97 8.55
C ARG A 47 -1.50 -10.67 7.67
N LEU A 48 -1.32 -9.78 6.72
CA LEU A 48 -2.22 -9.59 5.60
C LEU A 48 -1.81 -10.58 4.52
N PHE A 49 -2.70 -11.49 4.16
CA PHE A 49 -2.52 -12.46 3.09
C PHE A 49 -3.22 -11.94 1.85
N GLU A 50 -2.43 -11.63 0.82
CA GLU A 50 -2.91 -11.16 -0.46
C GLU A 50 -3.02 -12.33 -1.44
N PHE A 51 -4.16 -12.41 -2.13
CA PHE A 51 -4.46 -13.47 -3.07
C PHE A 51 -5.18 -12.92 -4.30
N ARG A 52 -5.17 -13.70 -5.40
CA ARG A 52 -6.00 -13.40 -6.57
C ARG A 52 -7.40 -13.96 -6.35
N GLU A 53 -8.42 -13.17 -6.63
CA GLU A 53 -9.83 -13.54 -6.43
C GLU A 53 -10.17 -14.81 -7.21
N VAL A 54 -9.64 -14.95 -8.43
CA VAL A 54 -9.83 -16.13 -9.27
C VAL A 54 -9.28 -17.41 -8.65
N ASP A 55 -8.15 -17.33 -7.95
CA ASP A 55 -7.52 -18.49 -7.32
C ASP A 55 -8.27 -18.90 -6.05
N PHE A 56 -8.75 -17.91 -5.29
CA PHE A 56 -9.66 -18.13 -4.18
C PHE A 56 -10.95 -18.83 -4.64
N ILE A 57 -11.62 -18.29 -5.67
CA ILE A 57 -12.86 -18.86 -6.21
C ILE A 57 -12.64 -20.29 -6.71
N LYS A 58 -11.53 -20.56 -7.43
CA LYS A 58 -11.20 -21.92 -7.91
C LYS A 58 -11.07 -22.91 -6.77
N ALA A 59 -10.45 -22.50 -5.66
CA ALA A 59 -10.22 -23.32 -4.48
C ALA A 59 -11.48 -23.58 -3.62
N LEU A 60 -12.59 -22.88 -3.88
CA LEU A 60 -13.87 -23.16 -3.21
C LEU A 60 -14.46 -24.51 -3.67
N ASN A 61 -15.06 -25.23 -2.72
CA ASN A 61 -15.84 -26.43 -3.02
C ASN A 61 -17.21 -26.08 -3.66
N LYS A 62 -17.94 -27.08 -4.17
CA LYS A 62 -19.21 -26.86 -4.89
C LYS A 62 -20.23 -26.06 -4.07
N THR A 63 -20.38 -26.39 -2.79
CA THR A 63 -21.32 -25.70 -1.89
C THR A 63 -20.95 -24.23 -1.69
N LYS A 64 -19.68 -23.95 -1.37
CA LYS A 64 -19.17 -22.59 -1.17
C LYS A 64 -19.19 -21.76 -2.44
N LYS A 65 -18.97 -22.38 -3.61
CA LYS A 65 -19.13 -21.70 -4.91
C LYS A 65 -20.58 -21.24 -5.13
N ALA A 66 -21.57 -22.09 -4.85
CA ALA A 66 -22.97 -21.73 -4.96
C ALA A 66 -23.34 -20.56 -4.01
N GLU A 67 -22.84 -20.60 -2.78
CA GLU A 67 -23.02 -19.51 -1.82
C GLU A 67 -22.37 -18.20 -2.29
N PHE A 68 -21.13 -18.25 -2.76
CA PHE A 68 -20.41 -17.10 -3.33
C PHE A 68 -21.19 -16.48 -4.49
N MET A 69 -21.66 -17.29 -5.45
CA MET A 69 -22.44 -16.79 -6.59
C MET A 69 -23.74 -16.12 -6.16
N ARG A 70 -24.40 -16.66 -5.11
CA ARG A 70 -25.59 -16.02 -4.53
C ARG A 70 -25.26 -14.66 -3.91
N LEU A 71 -24.13 -14.54 -3.21
CA LEU A 71 -23.72 -13.29 -2.57
C LEU A 71 -23.30 -12.22 -3.58
N VAL A 72 -22.60 -12.59 -4.66
CA VAL A 72 -22.20 -11.65 -5.72
C VAL A 72 -23.40 -11.13 -6.51
N ASN A 73 -24.46 -11.94 -6.64
CA ASN A 73 -25.70 -11.54 -7.30
C ASN A 73 -26.68 -10.79 -6.37
N ASP A 74 -26.36 -10.60 -5.09
CA ASP A 74 -27.21 -9.87 -4.15
C ASP A 74 -27.04 -8.36 -4.40
N THR A 75 -28.09 -7.69 -4.87
CA THR A 75 -28.09 -6.26 -5.20
C THR A 75 -28.39 -5.37 -4.00
N HIS A 76 -28.56 -5.93 -2.80
CA HIS A 76 -28.80 -5.15 -1.60
C HIS A 76 -27.58 -4.27 -1.26
N GLU A 77 -27.81 -3.03 -0.80
CA GLU A 77 -26.76 -2.10 -0.35
C GLU A 77 -25.72 -2.70 0.63
N TYR A 78 -26.06 -3.75 1.38
CA TYR A 78 -25.17 -4.41 2.34
C TYR A 78 -24.58 -5.74 1.85
N ALA A 79 -24.87 -6.15 0.62
CA ALA A 79 -24.40 -7.41 0.05
C ALA A 79 -22.86 -7.51 0.05
N ARG A 80 -22.16 -6.41 -0.24
CA ARG A 80 -20.69 -6.35 -0.22
C ARG A 80 -20.10 -6.76 1.13
N PHE A 81 -20.74 -6.40 2.25
CA PHE A 81 -20.24 -6.78 3.58
C PHE A 81 -20.46 -8.27 3.89
N LYS A 82 -21.55 -8.86 3.37
CA LYS A 82 -21.75 -10.32 3.43
C LYS A 82 -20.69 -11.04 2.62
N LEU A 83 -20.29 -10.48 1.47
CA LEU A 83 -19.18 -11.01 0.67
C LEU A 83 -17.86 -10.94 1.44
N TYR A 84 -17.57 -9.82 2.12
CA TYR A 84 -16.35 -9.68 2.93
C TYR A 84 -16.33 -10.68 4.09
N ASP A 85 -17.47 -10.84 4.79
CA ASP A 85 -17.63 -11.84 5.83
C ASP A 85 -17.44 -13.27 5.31
N PHE A 86 -17.99 -13.59 4.14
CA PHE A 86 -17.80 -14.88 3.49
C PHE A 86 -16.33 -15.17 3.21
N ILE A 87 -15.59 -14.20 2.66
CA ILE A 87 -14.16 -14.34 2.38
C ILE A 87 -13.39 -14.55 3.68
N TYR A 88 -13.67 -13.76 4.72
CA TYR A 88 -13.04 -13.88 6.04
C TYR A 88 -13.32 -15.23 6.73
N LYS A 89 -14.56 -15.73 6.68
CA LYS A 89 -14.92 -17.06 7.20
C LYS A 89 -14.21 -18.19 6.45
N ASN A 90 -13.81 -17.93 5.21
CA ASN A 90 -13.06 -18.85 4.37
C ASN A 90 -11.56 -18.50 4.27
N ARG A 91 -11.02 -17.71 5.21
CA ARG A 91 -9.62 -17.25 5.19
C ARG A 91 -8.57 -18.36 5.11
N GLU A 92 -8.85 -19.56 5.62
CA GLU A 92 -7.93 -20.70 5.48
C GLU A 92 -7.73 -21.11 4.01
N ILE A 93 -8.74 -20.93 3.16
CA ILE A 93 -8.62 -21.12 1.72
C ILE A 93 -7.80 -19.98 1.13
N ALA A 94 -8.12 -18.74 1.48
CA ALA A 94 -7.41 -17.54 1.03
C ALA A 94 -5.91 -17.60 1.35
N LYS A 95 -5.53 -17.99 2.58
CA LYS A 95 -4.13 -18.19 3.01
C LYS A 95 -3.40 -19.22 2.16
N LYS A 96 -4.07 -20.31 1.78
CA LYS A 96 -3.46 -21.38 0.95
C LYS A 96 -3.15 -20.92 -0.47
N VAL A 97 -3.94 -19.99 -1.02
CA VAL A 97 -3.76 -19.45 -2.38
C VAL A 97 -3.07 -18.09 -2.39
N ALA A 98 -2.68 -17.58 -1.22
CA ALA A 98 -2.02 -16.29 -1.10
C ALA A 98 -0.66 -16.32 -1.78
N PHE A 99 -0.38 -15.32 -2.60
CA PHE A 99 0.91 -15.17 -3.28
C PHE A 99 1.84 -14.19 -2.55
N ASN A 100 1.32 -13.46 -1.57
CA ASN A 100 2.08 -12.50 -0.79
C ASN A 100 1.53 -12.44 0.65
N ASN A 101 2.42 -12.17 1.61
CA ASN A 101 2.03 -11.92 3.00
C ASN A 101 2.80 -10.73 3.57
N ILE A 102 2.10 -9.86 4.29
CA ILE A 102 2.64 -8.58 4.75
C ILE A 102 2.43 -8.49 6.26
N GLN A 103 3.43 -8.02 6.99
CA GLN A 103 3.27 -7.75 8.42
C GLN A 103 2.22 -6.67 8.65
N VAL A 104 1.34 -6.90 9.61
CA VAL A 104 0.30 -5.95 10.00
C VAL A 104 0.59 -5.44 11.41
N LEU A 105 0.33 -4.16 11.65
CA LEU A 105 0.39 -3.60 13.01
C LEU A 105 -0.74 -4.20 13.86
N GLU A 106 -0.44 -4.52 15.11
CA GLU A 106 -1.39 -5.19 16.02
C GLU A 106 -2.73 -4.45 16.12
N GLU A 107 -2.71 -3.11 16.17
CA GLU A 107 -3.93 -2.30 16.22
C GLU A 107 -4.77 -2.39 14.94
N VAL A 108 -4.11 -2.44 13.78
CA VAL A 108 -4.78 -2.62 12.48
C VAL A 108 -5.42 -4.01 12.40
N ALA A 109 -4.72 -5.04 12.88
CA ALA A 109 -5.26 -6.40 12.94
C ALA A 109 -6.47 -6.49 13.91
N LYS A 110 -6.36 -5.90 15.10
CA LYS A 110 -7.46 -5.81 16.08
C LYS A 110 -8.69 -5.13 15.47
N GLU A 111 -8.49 -4.02 14.77
CA GLU A 111 -9.57 -3.32 14.09
C GLU A 111 -10.22 -4.19 13.00
N TYR A 112 -9.40 -4.84 12.16
CA TYR A 112 -9.89 -5.74 11.12
C TYR A 112 -10.75 -6.87 11.72
N HIS A 113 -10.23 -7.62 12.70
CA HIS A 113 -10.94 -8.76 13.28
C HIS A 113 -12.23 -8.35 14.00
N SER A 114 -12.24 -7.17 14.63
CA SER A 114 -13.43 -6.69 15.35
C SER A 114 -14.55 -6.24 14.40
N LYS A 115 -14.22 -5.70 13.23
CA LYS A 115 -15.16 -5.00 12.35
C LYS A 115 -15.47 -5.71 11.02
N ILE A 116 -14.61 -6.62 10.54
CA ILE A 116 -14.79 -7.24 9.22
C ILE A 116 -16.15 -7.94 9.11
N GLY A 117 -16.89 -7.65 8.03
CA GLY A 117 -18.20 -8.23 7.80
C GLY A 117 -19.34 -7.74 8.71
N LYS A 118 -19.10 -6.72 9.55
CA LYS A 118 -20.09 -6.19 10.50
C LYS A 118 -20.49 -4.75 10.20
N VAL A 119 -21.71 -4.40 10.63
CA VAL A 119 -22.16 -2.99 10.71
C VAL A 119 -21.40 -2.34 11.87
N VAL A 120 -20.66 -1.26 11.60
CA VAL A 120 -19.70 -0.71 12.58
C VAL A 120 -20.35 0.36 13.47
N GLN A 121 -21.34 1.13 12.97
CA GLN A 121 -22.14 2.06 13.77
C GLN A 121 -23.55 2.26 13.21
N LYS A 122 -24.53 2.53 14.08
CA LYS A 122 -25.81 3.17 13.75
C LYS A 122 -25.71 4.61 14.25
N GLU A 123 -25.51 5.59 13.38
CA GLU A 123 -25.61 7.00 13.79
C GLU A 123 -27.03 7.29 14.31
N GLY A 124 -27.18 8.32 15.16
CA GLY A 124 -28.43 8.70 15.83
C GLY A 124 -29.64 9.03 14.93
N LYS A 125 -29.50 8.87 13.60
CA LYS A 125 -30.58 8.97 12.61
C LYS A 125 -30.82 7.68 11.81
N GLY A 126 -30.31 6.54 12.27
CA GLY A 126 -30.55 5.22 11.66
C GLY A 126 -29.66 4.90 10.45
N LYS A 127 -28.67 5.75 10.12
CA LYS A 127 -27.71 5.48 9.05
C LYS A 127 -26.62 4.54 9.55
N ASN A 128 -26.49 3.39 8.89
CA ASN A 128 -25.43 2.43 9.17
C ASN A 128 -24.12 2.94 8.54
N VAL A 129 -23.06 3.05 9.34
CA VAL A 129 -21.69 3.35 8.88
C VAL A 129 -20.88 2.05 8.87
N PHE A 130 -20.19 1.81 7.76
CA PHE A 130 -19.38 0.62 7.54
C PHE A 130 -17.94 1.02 7.24
N ASN A 131 -17.00 0.18 7.67
CA ASN A 131 -15.62 0.29 7.21
C ASN A 131 -15.52 -0.40 5.85
N ASP A 132 -15.01 0.31 4.85
CA ASP A 132 -14.87 -0.22 3.49
C ASP A 132 -13.64 -1.14 3.36
N PHE A 133 -12.71 -1.11 4.32
CA PHE A 133 -11.52 -1.97 4.39
C PHE A 133 -10.57 -1.87 3.19
N PHE A 134 -10.63 -0.79 2.42
CA PHE A 134 -9.63 -0.48 1.41
C PHE A 134 -8.34 -0.01 2.11
N ILE A 135 -7.21 -0.58 1.72
CA ILE A 135 -5.89 -0.20 2.25
C ILE A 135 -4.98 0.18 1.09
N SER A 136 -4.54 1.44 1.01
CA SER A 136 -3.69 1.88 -0.09
C SER A 136 -2.33 1.17 -0.12
N ARG A 137 -1.96 0.70 -1.31
CA ARG A 137 -0.75 -0.09 -1.51
C ARG A 137 0.47 0.81 -1.59
N THR A 138 1.43 0.55 -0.71
CA THR A 138 2.76 1.15 -0.77
C THR A 138 3.53 0.60 -1.96
N PHE A 139 4.27 1.45 -2.65
CA PHE A 139 5.11 1.11 -3.79
C PHE A 139 6.14 0.04 -3.44
N TYR A 140 6.27 -0.96 -4.30
CA TYR A 140 7.06 -2.15 -4.02
C TYR A 140 7.68 -2.71 -5.29
N ASN A 141 8.74 -3.52 -5.11
CA ASN A 141 9.35 -4.27 -6.19
C ASN A 141 8.48 -5.48 -6.57
N HIS A 142 8.02 -5.55 -7.82
CA HIS A 142 7.08 -6.57 -8.29
C HIS A 142 7.60 -8.00 -8.21
N ASP A 143 8.92 -8.20 -8.31
CA ASP A 143 9.54 -9.52 -8.24
C ASP A 143 9.62 -10.02 -6.80
N GLN A 144 10.20 -9.19 -5.92
CA GLN A 144 10.50 -9.59 -4.54
C GLN A 144 9.37 -9.26 -3.54
N LYS A 145 8.34 -8.51 -3.96
CA LYS A 145 7.21 -8.05 -3.13
C LYS A 145 7.63 -7.24 -1.89
N LEU A 146 8.77 -6.55 -1.98
CA LEU A 146 9.30 -5.72 -0.90
C LEU A 146 9.18 -4.23 -1.23
N ALA A 147 8.87 -3.42 -0.22
CA ALA A 147 8.73 -1.98 -0.37
C ALA A 147 10.04 -1.35 -0.84
N ILE A 148 9.92 -0.35 -1.70
CA ILE A 148 11.03 0.51 -2.13
C ILE A 148 10.58 1.96 -2.10
N ILE A 149 11.53 2.88 -1.90
CA ILE A 149 11.29 4.30 -2.09
C ILE A 149 11.82 4.64 -3.50
N PRO A 150 10.93 5.02 -4.44
CA PRO A 150 11.35 5.47 -5.75
C PRO A 150 12.25 6.70 -5.67
N GLY A 151 13.28 6.73 -6.50
CA GLY A 151 14.19 7.86 -6.65
C GLY A 151 13.43 9.11 -7.12
N SER A 152 12.34 8.95 -7.86
CA SER A 152 11.44 10.04 -8.24
C SER A 152 10.76 10.71 -7.03
N SER A 153 10.34 9.94 -6.03
CA SER A 153 9.74 10.48 -4.79
C SER A 153 10.75 11.28 -3.97
N ILE A 154 11.98 10.76 -3.84
CA ILE A 154 13.08 11.48 -3.17
C ILE A 154 13.49 12.72 -3.99
N LYS A 155 13.62 12.59 -5.31
CA LYS A 155 13.95 13.71 -6.19
C LYS A 155 12.88 14.82 -6.10
N GLY A 156 11.61 14.44 -6.03
CA GLY A 156 10.50 15.37 -5.86
C GLY A 156 10.59 16.17 -4.55
N SER A 157 10.86 15.51 -3.42
CA SER A 157 10.98 16.20 -2.12
C SER A 157 12.18 17.15 -2.09
N ILE A 158 13.33 16.74 -2.64
CA ILE A 158 14.51 17.61 -2.77
C ILE A 158 14.20 18.77 -3.73
N SER A 159 13.52 18.52 -4.85
CA SER A 159 13.13 19.55 -5.82
C SER A 159 12.25 20.61 -5.16
N THR A 160 11.27 20.23 -4.34
CA THR A 160 10.42 21.17 -3.62
C THR A 160 11.22 22.03 -2.65
N ALA A 161 12.13 21.43 -1.86
CA ALA A 161 12.97 22.19 -0.93
C ALA A 161 13.89 23.19 -1.66
N TYR A 162 14.43 22.80 -2.81
CA TYR A 162 15.31 23.65 -3.60
C TYR A 162 14.56 24.78 -4.31
N GLN A 163 13.36 24.50 -4.83
CA GLN A 163 12.48 25.54 -5.40
C GLN A 163 12.12 26.60 -4.35
N GLU A 164 11.77 26.18 -3.14
CA GLU A 164 11.48 27.11 -2.03
C GLU A 164 12.69 27.97 -1.65
N PHE A 165 13.89 27.37 -1.62
CA PHE A 165 15.14 28.11 -1.40
C PHE A 165 15.37 29.20 -2.46
N TYR A 166 15.17 28.89 -3.74
CA TYR A 166 15.31 29.87 -4.80
C TYR A 166 14.18 30.90 -4.80
N PHE A 167 12.96 30.52 -4.47
CA PHE A 167 11.85 31.44 -4.34
C PHE A 167 12.16 32.52 -3.29
N LYS A 168 12.69 32.14 -2.12
CA LYS A 168 13.13 33.09 -1.09
C LYS A 168 14.25 34.03 -1.54
N LYS A 169 15.10 33.59 -2.47
CA LYS A 169 16.21 34.41 -2.99
C LYS A 169 15.78 35.34 -4.12
N LEU A 170 14.89 34.89 -4.99
CA LEU A 170 14.52 35.60 -6.21
C LEU A 170 13.24 36.44 -6.03
N GLY A 171 12.39 36.09 -5.07
CA GLY A 171 11.10 36.72 -4.82
C GLY A 171 10.08 36.51 -5.94
N ASP A 172 10.32 35.58 -6.87
CA ASP A 172 9.59 35.44 -8.11
C ASP A 172 9.53 33.97 -8.55
N TYR A 173 8.32 33.41 -8.58
CA TYR A 173 8.09 32.00 -8.90
C TYR A 173 8.32 31.67 -10.38
N GLU A 174 8.06 32.61 -11.31
CA GLU A 174 8.28 32.36 -12.74
C GLU A 174 9.77 32.20 -13.04
N LYS A 175 10.63 32.99 -12.36
CA LYS A 175 12.10 32.80 -12.45
C LYS A 175 12.55 31.46 -11.89
N VAL A 176 11.92 30.98 -10.80
CA VAL A 176 12.20 29.63 -10.27
C VAL A 176 11.79 28.58 -11.30
N LYS A 177 10.58 28.66 -11.84
CA LYS A 177 10.07 27.73 -12.84
C LYS A 177 10.97 27.65 -14.07
N GLU A 178 11.45 28.80 -14.55
CA GLU A 178 12.42 28.86 -15.64
C GLU A 178 13.72 28.10 -15.36
N LEU A 179 14.24 28.15 -14.12
CA LEU A 179 15.46 27.44 -13.75
C LEU A 179 15.28 25.91 -13.69
N PHE A 180 14.07 25.42 -13.42
CA PHE A 180 13.79 24.00 -13.23
C PHE A 180 13.14 23.30 -14.44
N LEU A 181 12.55 24.06 -15.37
CA LEU A 181 11.82 23.50 -16.53
C LEU A 181 12.47 23.77 -17.89
N LYS A 182 13.59 24.48 -17.96
CA LYS A 182 14.29 24.70 -19.24
C LYS A 182 14.65 23.36 -19.91
N PRO A 183 14.50 23.23 -21.24
CA PRO A 183 14.85 22.01 -21.96
C PRO A 183 16.36 21.89 -22.25
N ASP A 184 17.16 22.90 -21.89
CA ASP A 184 18.59 22.96 -22.12
C ASP A 184 19.39 22.70 -20.82
N ASP A 185 20.71 22.85 -20.88
CA ASP A 185 21.60 22.60 -19.74
C ASP A 185 21.53 23.68 -18.64
N LYS A 186 20.73 24.73 -18.83
CA LYS A 186 20.43 25.71 -17.77
C LYS A 186 19.46 25.15 -16.74
N ASN A 187 18.80 24.03 -17.04
CA ASN A 187 17.97 23.35 -16.06
C ASN A 187 18.84 22.69 -14.98
N ILE A 188 18.78 23.29 -13.79
CA ILE A 188 19.61 22.90 -12.66
C ILE A 188 19.30 21.49 -12.13
N PHE A 189 18.15 20.92 -12.47
CA PHE A 189 17.72 19.58 -12.06
C PHE A 189 17.86 18.52 -13.16
N LYS A 190 18.26 18.90 -14.38
CA LYS A 190 18.45 17.99 -15.52
C LYS A 190 19.48 16.90 -15.24
N ASN A 191 20.63 17.29 -14.68
CA ASN A 191 21.74 16.39 -14.37
C ASN A 191 21.68 15.82 -12.94
N PHE A 192 20.67 16.20 -12.14
CA PHE A 192 20.45 15.65 -10.82
C PHE A 192 19.68 14.32 -10.91
N LEU A 193 20.38 13.21 -10.72
CA LEU A 193 19.83 11.86 -10.82
C LEU A 193 19.74 11.23 -9.43
N VAL A 194 18.60 10.63 -9.12
CA VAL A 194 18.36 9.94 -7.85
C VAL A 194 17.94 8.52 -8.18
N SER A 195 18.67 7.53 -7.67
CA SER A 195 18.31 6.12 -7.82
C SER A 195 17.23 5.71 -6.82
N ASP A 196 16.48 4.67 -7.16
CA ASP A 196 15.61 4.00 -6.20
C ASP A 196 16.42 3.44 -5.01
N THR A 197 15.74 3.23 -3.88
CA THR A 197 16.36 2.52 -2.77
C THR A 197 16.51 1.04 -3.08
N LYS A 198 17.39 0.37 -2.33
CA LYS A 198 17.31 -1.09 -2.20
C LYS A 198 15.97 -1.47 -1.56
N ASN A 199 15.60 -2.75 -1.69
CA ASN A 199 14.44 -3.29 -0.97
C ASN A 199 14.55 -3.04 0.53
N ILE A 200 13.45 -2.58 1.10
CA ILE A 200 13.29 -2.41 2.53
C ILE A 200 12.81 -3.75 3.08
N SER A 201 13.65 -4.39 3.89
CA SER A 201 13.30 -5.64 4.55
C SER A 201 12.15 -5.42 5.54
N GLN A 202 11.21 -6.37 5.60
CA GLN A 202 10.29 -6.43 6.72
C GLN A 202 11.08 -6.81 7.98
N SER A 203 10.88 -6.08 9.08
CA SER A 203 11.42 -6.45 10.38
C SER A 203 10.83 -7.79 10.80
N THR A 204 11.66 -8.78 11.11
CA THR A 204 11.23 -10.12 11.56
C THR A 204 10.58 -10.11 12.94
#